data_AF-A0AA90Q363-F1
#
_entry.id   AF-A0AA90Q363-F1
#
_cell.length_a   1.000
_cell.length_b   1.000
_cell.length_c   1.000
_cell.angle_alpha   90.00
_cell.angle_beta   90.00
_cell.angle_gamma   90.00
#
_symmetry.space_group_name_H-M   'P 1'
#
loop_
_entity.id
_entity.type
_entity.pdbx_description
1 polymer ?
#
loop_
_entity_poly.entity_id
_entity_poly.type
_entity_poly.pdbx_seq_one_letter_code
_entity_poly.pdbx_strand_id
1 'polypeptide(L)'
;LNGGNGNDVLKVSGSGNSGLFGGRGADLIEIAATQQTVAGRAVASGGDDADTIVVTRGALDNTAVNASGGAGIDTFVLRGEGRLGSLTVKDFAAGAGGDRIDLAGLAAPGGVLEFVQSGSATLVRFDLDGAAGPLAAATLMTLQNVLATSMTSDNVVDLDAGGAPVELVGVPVAAQLIG
;
A
#
# COMPACT_ATOMS: atom_id res chain seq x y z
N LEU A 1 19.70 -4.57 1.42
CA LEU A 1 19.80 -3.86 2.70
C LEU A 1 19.19 -4.75 3.77
N ASN A 2 19.85 -4.86 4.92
CA ASN A 2 19.36 -5.63 6.07
C ASN A 2 19.56 -4.75 7.31
N GLY A 3 18.48 -4.47 8.05
CA GLY A 3 18.50 -3.66 9.27
C GLY A 3 19.05 -4.43 10.46
N GLY A 4 18.50 -5.63 10.69
CA GLY A 4 18.97 -6.53 11.72
C GLY A 4 18.12 -6.42 12.99
N ASN A 5 18.67 -5.81 14.05
CA ASN A 5 17.90 -5.56 15.28
C ASN A 5 17.82 -4.05 15.52
N GLY A 6 16.68 -3.61 16.06
CA GLY A 6 16.40 -2.22 16.33
C GLY A 6 15.52 -1.62 15.25
N ASN A 7 15.11 -0.38 15.44
CA ASN A 7 14.27 0.32 14.48
C ASN A 7 15.15 0.94 13.40
N ASP A 8 15.14 0.37 12.21
CA ASP A 8 16.00 0.74 11.09
C ASP A 8 15.26 1.55 10.03
N VAL A 9 16.02 2.33 9.25
CA VAL A 9 15.51 3.05 8.09
C VAL A 9 16.23 2.57 6.84
N LEU A 10 15.53 1.83 5.99
CA LEU A 10 16.06 1.25 4.76
C LEU A 10 15.49 2.00 3.57
N LYS A 11 16.35 2.63 2.77
CA LYS A 11 15.93 3.41 1.61
C LYS A 11 16.55 2.89 0.32
N VAL A 12 15.75 2.77 -0.72
CA VAL A 12 16.25 2.54 -2.08
C VAL A 12 15.60 3.48 -3.07
N SER A 13 16.43 4.01 -3.96
CA SER A 13 16.03 4.74 -5.16
C SER A 13 16.93 4.28 -6.30
N GLY A 14 16.37 3.91 -7.45
CA GLY A 14 17.14 3.48 -8.61
C GLY A 14 16.55 2.25 -9.31
N SER A 15 16.96 2.04 -10.55
CA SER A 15 16.51 0.89 -11.34
C SER A 15 17.32 -0.36 -10.96
N GLY A 16 16.72 -1.54 -11.15
CA GLY A 16 17.36 -2.83 -10.86
C GLY A 16 16.63 -3.64 -9.79
N ASN A 17 17.31 -4.67 -9.27
CA ASN A 17 16.75 -5.59 -8.29
C ASN A 17 17.27 -5.24 -6.88
N SER A 18 16.36 -5.02 -5.94
CA SER A 18 16.68 -4.66 -4.56
C SER A 18 15.96 -5.56 -3.57
N GLY A 19 16.63 -5.87 -2.46
CA GLY A 19 16.04 -6.53 -1.29
C GLY A 19 16.24 -5.65 -0.06
N LEU A 20 15.16 -5.41 0.68
CA LEU A 20 15.11 -4.62 1.90
C LEU A 20 14.47 -5.49 2.99
N PHE A 21 15.21 -5.77 4.05
CA PHE A 21 14.79 -6.65 5.14
C PHE A 21 15.02 -5.89 6.44
N GLY A 22 13.95 -5.50 7.12
CA GLY A 22 14.00 -4.75 8.36
C GLY A 22 14.64 -5.58 9.47
N GLY A 23 13.96 -6.67 9.86
CA GLY A 23 14.45 -7.61 10.85
C GLY A 23 13.62 -7.53 12.12
N ARG A 24 14.23 -7.26 13.26
CA ARG A 24 13.52 -7.04 14.52
C ARG A 24 13.43 -5.57 14.84
N GLY A 25 12.24 -5.11 15.18
CA GLY A 25 12.00 -3.73 15.58
C GLY A 25 11.07 -3.06 14.57
N ALA A 26 10.56 -1.89 14.95
CA ALA A 26 9.65 -1.14 14.08
C ALA A 26 10.45 -0.41 13.00
N ASP A 27 10.51 -0.98 11.81
CA ASP A 27 11.33 -0.51 10.69
C ASP A 27 10.56 0.41 9.74
N LEU A 28 11.31 1.30 9.08
CA LEU A 28 10.83 2.14 7.99
C LEU A 28 11.54 1.76 6.70
N ILE A 29 10.80 1.20 5.76
CA ILE A 29 11.30 0.79 4.44
C ILE A 29 10.74 1.73 3.38
N GLU A 30 11.60 2.54 2.76
CA GLU A 30 11.22 3.46 1.69
C GLU A 30 11.74 2.99 0.33
N ILE A 31 10.79 2.75 -0.59
CA ILE A 31 11.05 2.42 -2.00
C ILE A 31 10.56 3.58 -2.84
N ALA A 32 11.50 4.32 -3.42
CA ALA A 32 11.19 5.45 -4.29
C ALA A 32 11.23 5.03 -5.77
N ALA A 33 10.19 5.42 -6.50
CA ALA A 33 10.11 5.30 -7.94
C ALA A 33 11.32 5.90 -8.64
N THR A 34 11.60 5.36 -9.82
CA THR A 34 12.55 5.93 -10.75
C THR A 34 11.82 6.74 -11.81
N GLN A 35 12.42 7.85 -12.25
CA GLN A 35 11.93 8.58 -13.44
C GLN A 35 12.37 7.88 -14.74
N GLN A 36 12.52 6.55 -14.72
CA GLN A 36 13.06 5.72 -15.78
C GLN A 36 12.06 4.63 -16.15
N THR A 37 11.95 4.31 -17.43
CA THR A 37 11.02 3.28 -17.93
C THR A 37 11.55 1.85 -17.74
N VAL A 38 12.77 1.69 -17.21
CA VAL A 38 13.41 0.41 -17.00
C VAL A 38 12.73 -0.32 -15.83
N ALA A 39 12.19 -1.51 -16.10
CA ALA A 39 11.56 -2.32 -15.08
C ALA A 39 12.55 -2.73 -13.99
N GLY A 40 12.24 -2.36 -12.75
CA GLY A 40 12.94 -2.79 -11.54
C GLY A 40 12.17 -3.86 -10.77
N ARG A 41 12.80 -4.41 -9.73
CA ARG A 41 12.15 -5.28 -8.76
C ARG A 41 12.60 -4.92 -7.36
N ALA A 42 11.65 -4.77 -6.45
CA ALA A 42 11.95 -4.68 -5.03
C ALA A 42 11.28 -5.83 -4.28
N VAL A 43 12.01 -6.41 -3.34
CA VAL A 43 11.46 -7.27 -2.29
C VAL A 43 11.65 -6.53 -0.97
N ALA A 44 10.55 -6.32 -0.25
CA ALA A 44 10.56 -5.72 1.08
C ALA A 44 9.96 -6.70 2.09
N SER A 45 10.57 -6.79 3.26
CA SER A 45 10.09 -7.50 4.43
C SER A 45 10.32 -6.60 5.62
N GLY A 46 9.28 -6.27 6.37
CA GLY A 46 9.38 -5.58 7.65
C GLY A 46 10.08 -6.48 8.66
N GLY A 47 9.38 -7.51 9.13
CA GLY A 47 9.93 -8.53 9.99
C GLY A 47 9.09 -8.71 11.26
N ASP A 48 9.70 -8.50 12.43
CA ASP A 48 9.01 -8.51 13.72
C ASP A 48 8.67 -7.07 14.14
N ASP A 49 7.54 -6.88 14.80
CA ASP A 49 6.98 -5.60 15.26
C ASP A 49 6.27 -4.82 14.13
N ALA A 50 5.76 -3.62 14.46
CA ALA A 50 4.93 -2.84 13.55
C ALA A 50 5.80 -2.04 12.57
N ASP A 51 5.82 -2.45 11.32
CA ASP A 51 6.64 -1.88 10.27
C ASP A 51 5.89 -0.90 9.38
N THR A 52 6.62 0.01 8.74
CA THR A 52 6.09 0.93 7.73
C THR A 52 6.81 0.73 6.41
N ILE A 53 6.07 0.32 5.38
CA ILE A 53 6.59 0.12 4.02
C ILE A 53 5.99 1.20 3.12
N VAL A 54 6.84 2.15 2.71
CA VAL A 54 6.47 3.29 1.87
C VAL A 54 6.87 3.04 0.43
N VAL A 55 5.90 3.07 -0.48
CA VAL A 55 6.12 3.04 -1.91
C VAL A 55 5.76 4.40 -2.50
N THR A 56 6.75 5.11 -3.01
CA THR A 56 6.55 6.40 -3.69
C THR A 56 6.51 6.17 -5.19
N ARG A 57 5.40 6.54 -5.84
CA ARG A 57 5.19 6.36 -7.30
C ARG A 57 5.84 7.47 -8.12
N GLY A 58 6.05 7.20 -9.41
CA GLY A 58 6.62 8.15 -10.36
C GLY A 58 6.02 8.03 -11.75
N ALA A 59 6.10 9.10 -12.55
CA ALA A 59 5.42 9.20 -13.85
C ALA A 59 5.81 8.09 -14.85
N LEU A 60 7.08 7.66 -14.81
CA LEU A 60 7.64 6.69 -15.75
C LEU A 60 8.00 5.35 -15.11
N ASP A 61 7.74 5.19 -13.80
CA ASP A 61 8.24 4.04 -13.07
C ASP A 61 7.55 2.74 -13.50
N ASN A 62 8.28 1.64 -13.43
CA ASN A 62 7.77 0.32 -13.77
C ASN A 62 8.33 -0.75 -12.81
N THR A 63 8.57 -0.36 -11.56
CA THR A 63 9.11 -1.26 -10.53
C THR A 63 8.01 -2.20 -10.03
N ALA A 64 8.30 -3.50 -10.02
CA ALA A 64 7.47 -4.50 -9.38
C ALA A 64 7.91 -4.69 -7.93
N VAL A 65 7.04 -4.39 -6.97
CA VAL A 65 7.30 -4.50 -5.54
C VAL A 65 6.55 -5.70 -4.96
N ASN A 66 7.28 -6.60 -4.32
CA ASN A 66 6.72 -7.66 -3.49
C ASN A 66 7.04 -7.34 -2.02
N ALA A 67 6.01 -7.00 -1.26
CA ALA A 67 6.13 -6.62 0.14
C ALA A 67 5.55 -7.71 1.06
N SER A 68 6.08 -7.78 2.27
CA SER A 68 5.58 -8.54 3.40
C SER A 68 5.78 -7.66 4.63
N GLY A 69 4.73 -7.51 5.43
CA GLY A 69 4.81 -6.76 6.68
C GLY A 69 5.56 -7.60 7.71
N GLY A 70 5.01 -8.79 7.97
CA GLY A 70 5.59 -9.77 8.88
C GLY A 70 4.68 -9.93 10.09
N ALA A 71 5.26 -9.91 11.28
CA ALA A 71 4.53 -10.02 12.53
C ALA A 71 4.34 -8.64 13.15
N GLY A 72 3.12 -8.12 13.17
CA GLY A 72 2.88 -6.78 13.69
C GLY A 72 1.53 -6.27 13.23
N ILE A 73 1.33 -4.96 13.43
CA ILE A 73 0.29 -4.22 12.69
C ILE A 73 1.05 -3.32 11.74
N ASP A 74 1.20 -3.79 10.52
CA ASP A 74 2.06 -3.14 9.53
C ASP A 74 1.28 -2.09 8.74
N THR A 75 1.99 -1.06 8.28
CA THR A 75 1.40 0.03 7.48
C THR A 75 2.04 0.09 6.11
N PHE A 76 1.23 -0.12 5.07
CA PHE A 76 1.62 0.01 3.68
C PHE A 76 1.19 1.36 3.15
N VAL A 77 2.16 2.25 2.96
CA VAL A 77 1.94 3.62 2.50
C VAL A 77 2.15 3.70 0.99
N LEU A 78 1.17 4.20 0.25
CA LEU A 78 1.32 4.52 -1.16
C LEU A 78 1.13 6.02 -1.39
N ARG A 79 2.16 6.67 -1.94
CA ARG A 79 2.16 8.12 -2.18
C ARG A 79 2.73 8.50 -3.54
N GLY A 80 2.57 9.78 -3.88
CA GLY A 80 3.12 10.36 -5.11
C GLY A 80 2.26 10.10 -6.34
N GLU A 81 2.70 10.68 -7.45
CA GLU A 81 1.95 10.71 -8.71
C GLU A 81 2.52 9.74 -9.75
N GLY A 82 1.69 9.38 -10.72
CA GLY A 82 2.08 8.49 -11.81
C GLY A 82 1.78 7.02 -11.52
N ARG A 83 2.60 6.14 -12.11
CA ARG A 83 2.37 4.70 -12.09
C ARG A 83 3.42 3.98 -11.24
N LEU A 84 3.07 2.76 -10.85
CA LEU A 84 3.97 1.74 -10.35
C LEU A 84 3.82 0.54 -11.27
N GLY A 85 4.86 -0.29 -11.41
CA GLY A 85 4.73 -1.55 -12.16
C GLY A 85 3.70 -2.47 -11.50
N SER A 86 3.94 -2.82 -10.24
CA SER A 86 2.97 -3.46 -9.36
C SER A 86 3.37 -3.36 -7.90
N LEU A 87 2.39 -3.44 -7.00
CA LEU A 87 2.61 -3.68 -5.56
C LEU A 87 1.80 -4.89 -5.14
N THR A 88 2.49 -5.92 -4.65
CA THR A 88 1.89 -7.14 -4.13
C THR A 88 2.28 -7.32 -2.68
N VAL A 89 1.30 -7.41 -1.79
CA VAL A 89 1.49 -7.71 -0.36
C VAL A 89 1.12 -9.16 -0.12
N LYS A 90 2.00 -9.92 0.53
CA LYS A 90 1.90 -11.39 0.60
C LYS A 90 1.13 -11.92 1.80
N ASP A 91 1.07 -11.15 2.88
CA ASP A 91 0.69 -11.60 4.22
C ASP A 91 -0.22 -10.61 4.95
N PHE A 92 -0.89 -9.72 4.21
CA PHE A 92 -1.73 -8.68 4.78
C PHE A 92 -2.82 -9.25 5.70
N ALA A 93 -2.84 -8.84 6.96
CA ALA A 93 -3.86 -9.18 7.93
C ALA A 93 -5.05 -8.22 7.83
N ALA A 94 -6.22 -8.70 7.40
CA ALA A 94 -7.42 -7.87 7.32
C ALA A 94 -8.24 -7.87 8.63
N GLY A 95 -9.13 -6.87 8.77
CA GLY A 95 -10.00 -6.69 9.93
C GLY A 95 -9.37 -5.91 11.09
N ALA A 96 -10.10 -5.87 12.20
CA ALA A 96 -9.69 -5.17 13.41
C ALA A 96 -8.38 -5.75 13.98
N GLY A 97 -7.40 -4.88 14.25
CA GLY A 97 -6.08 -5.27 14.72
C GLY A 97 -5.19 -5.92 13.65
N GLY A 98 -5.60 -5.88 12.38
CA GLY A 98 -4.78 -6.24 11.23
C GLY A 98 -4.02 -5.03 10.66
N ASP A 99 -3.34 -5.28 9.54
CA ASP A 99 -2.53 -4.32 8.81
C ASP A 99 -3.35 -3.18 8.22
N ARG A 100 -2.64 -2.11 7.86
CA ARG A 100 -3.17 -0.83 7.44
C ARG A 100 -2.65 -0.41 6.09
N ILE A 101 -3.51 0.23 5.32
CA ILE A 101 -3.20 0.87 4.06
C ILE A 101 -3.34 2.37 4.27
N ASP A 102 -2.27 3.10 3.99
CA ASP A 102 -2.25 4.56 4.02
C ASP A 102 -2.16 5.10 2.60
N LEU A 103 -3.19 5.86 2.23
CA LEU A 103 -3.33 6.52 0.94
C LEU A 103 -3.36 8.04 1.06
N ALA A 104 -3.01 8.62 2.22
CA ALA A 104 -3.03 10.07 2.46
C ALA A 104 -2.21 10.85 1.41
N GLY A 105 -1.13 10.24 0.91
CA GLY A 105 -0.32 10.78 -0.17
C GLY A 105 -0.96 10.75 -1.57
N LEU A 106 -2.23 10.33 -1.69
CA LEU A 106 -3.03 10.31 -2.92
C LEU A 106 -4.12 11.40 -2.83
N ALA A 107 -3.76 12.64 -3.15
CA ALA A 107 -4.71 13.76 -3.12
C ALA A 107 -5.84 13.57 -4.15
N ALA A 108 -7.07 13.33 -3.69
CA ALA A 108 -8.25 13.20 -4.54
C ALA A 108 -9.57 13.44 -3.76
N PRO A 109 -10.04 14.70 -3.68
CA PRO A 109 -11.33 14.99 -3.06
C PRO A 109 -12.48 14.23 -3.73
N GLY A 110 -13.17 13.38 -2.97
CA GLY A 110 -14.27 12.56 -3.49
C GLY A 110 -13.84 11.24 -4.17
N GLY A 111 -12.58 10.83 -4.01
CA GLY A 111 -12.10 9.54 -4.49
C GLY A 111 -12.77 8.34 -3.80
N VAL A 112 -12.79 7.20 -4.49
CA VAL A 112 -13.41 5.95 -4.01
C VAL A 112 -12.34 4.86 -3.93
N LEU A 113 -12.25 4.20 -2.78
CA LEU A 113 -11.39 3.04 -2.57
C LEU A 113 -12.23 1.76 -2.66
N GLU A 114 -11.90 0.89 -3.60
CA GLU A 114 -12.59 -0.37 -3.83
C GLU A 114 -11.70 -1.55 -3.42
N PHE A 115 -12.29 -2.50 -2.69
CA PHE A 115 -11.73 -3.82 -2.45
C PHE A 115 -12.47 -4.85 -3.32
N VAL A 116 -11.79 -5.38 -4.34
CA VAL A 116 -12.40 -6.27 -5.32
C VAL A 116 -11.75 -7.65 -5.25
N GLN A 117 -12.54 -8.70 -5.03
CA GLN A 117 -12.04 -10.07 -5.05
C GLN A 117 -11.55 -10.44 -6.46
N SER A 118 -10.35 -11.01 -6.56
CA SER A 118 -9.77 -11.55 -7.78
C SER A 118 -9.06 -12.88 -7.48
N GLY A 119 -9.74 -14.00 -7.77
CA GLY A 119 -9.26 -15.32 -7.38
C GLY A 119 -9.11 -15.42 -5.86
N SER A 120 -7.92 -15.80 -5.37
CA SER A 120 -7.61 -15.81 -3.93
C SER A 120 -7.09 -14.46 -3.39
N ALA A 121 -6.94 -13.45 -4.25
CA ALA A 121 -6.42 -12.14 -3.86
C ALA A 121 -7.54 -11.08 -3.78
N THR A 122 -7.24 -10.00 -3.07
CA THR A 122 -8.04 -8.77 -3.11
C THR A 122 -7.26 -7.70 -3.86
N LEU A 123 -7.90 -7.06 -4.83
CA LEU A 123 -7.38 -5.87 -5.51
C LEU A 123 -7.83 -4.64 -4.72
N VAL A 124 -6.86 -3.82 -4.32
CA VAL A 124 -7.09 -2.48 -3.77
C VAL A 124 -7.04 -1.51 -4.93
N ARG A 125 -8.19 -0.95 -5.30
CA ARG A 125 -8.34 -0.05 -6.45
C ARG A 125 -8.77 1.31 -5.99
N PHE A 126 -8.27 2.35 -6.65
CA PHE A 126 -8.61 3.72 -6.32
C PHE A 126 -9.14 4.44 -7.54
N ASP A 127 -10.33 5.00 -7.38
CA ASP A 127 -10.97 5.93 -8.28
C ASP A 127 -10.63 7.36 -7.84
N LEU A 128 -9.91 8.10 -8.67
CA LEU A 128 -9.37 9.42 -8.32
C LEU A 128 -10.43 10.52 -8.44
N ASP A 129 -11.34 10.42 -9.41
CA ASP A 129 -12.40 11.42 -9.63
C ASP A 129 -13.77 10.95 -9.10
N GLY A 130 -13.79 9.77 -8.49
CA GLY A 130 -14.92 9.19 -7.80
C GLY A 130 -16.00 8.68 -8.76
N ALA A 131 -17.02 8.01 -8.20
CA ALA A 131 -17.99 7.23 -8.99
C ALA A 131 -18.78 8.02 -10.06
N ALA A 132 -18.82 9.36 -9.97
CA ALA A 132 -19.47 10.23 -10.95
C ALA A 132 -18.53 10.77 -12.04
N GLY A 133 -17.21 10.59 -11.86
CA GLY A 133 -16.17 11.03 -12.78
C GLY A 133 -15.99 10.09 -13.98
N PRO A 134 -15.34 10.57 -15.06
CA PRO A 134 -15.08 9.76 -16.25
C PRO A 134 -13.89 8.78 -16.13
N LEU A 135 -13.02 8.90 -15.12
CA LEU A 135 -11.89 7.98 -14.97
C LEU A 135 -12.37 6.67 -14.32
N ALA A 136 -11.61 5.60 -14.58
CA ALA A 136 -11.88 4.30 -13.98
C ALA A 136 -10.91 4.04 -12.83
N ALA A 137 -11.38 3.31 -11.80
CA ALA A 137 -10.54 2.91 -10.68
C ALA A 137 -9.32 2.08 -11.13
N ALA A 138 -8.13 2.53 -10.74
CA ALA A 138 -6.86 1.87 -11.04
C ALA A 138 -6.44 0.94 -9.89
N THR A 139 -5.86 -0.22 -10.20
CA THR A 139 -5.30 -1.10 -9.16
C THR A 139 -4.02 -0.49 -8.61
N LEU A 140 -4.00 -0.25 -7.31
CA LEU A 140 -2.84 0.29 -6.58
C LEU A 140 -2.01 -0.83 -5.95
N MET A 141 -2.67 -1.85 -5.43
CA MET A 141 -2.08 -2.92 -4.64
C MET A 141 -2.88 -4.21 -4.82
N THR A 142 -2.20 -5.34 -4.75
CA THR A 142 -2.81 -6.68 -4.68
C THR A 142 -2.46 -7.33 -3.34
N LEU A 143 -3.47 -7.69 -2.57
CA LEU A 143 -3.34 -8.42 -1.30
C LEU A 143 -3.51 -9.91 -1.58
N GLN A 144 -2.45 -10.70 -1.44
CA GLN A 144 -2.53 -12.14 -1.69
C GLN A 144 -3.23 -12.86 -0.53
N ASN A 145 -4.09 -13.81 -0.88
CA ASN A 145 -4.78 -14.67 0.08
C ASN A 145 -5.67 -13.91 1.09
N VAL A 146 -6.07 -12.69 0.74
CA VAL A 146 -7.03 -11.89 1.49
C VAL A 146 -8.40 -11.98 0.82
N LEU A 147 -9.42 -12.25 1.63
CA LEU A 147 -10.81 -12.18 1.20
C LEU A 147 -11.29 -10.73 1.24
N ALA A 148 -11.83 -10.21 0.15
CA ALA A 148 -12.24 -8.81 0.04
C ALA A 148 -13.28 -8.45 1.12
N THR A 149 -14.19 -9.37 1.43
CA THR A 149 -15.21 -9.18 2.47
C THR A 149 -14.66 -9.22 3.90
N SER A 150 -13.37 -9.49 4.10
CA SER A 150 -12.70 -9.35 5.39
C SER A 150 -12.10 -7.97 5.62
N MET A 151 -12.03 -7.14 4.57
CA MET A 151 -11.58 -5.75 4.67
C MET A 151 -12.60 -4.92 5.46
N THR A 152 -12.08 -4.00 6.27
CA THR A 152 -12.87 -3.08 7.09
C THR A 152 -12.24 -1.68 7.07
N SER A 153 -12.94 -0.70 7.65
CA SER A 153 -12.37 0.64 7.86
C SER A 153 -11.12 0.62 8.75
N ASP A 154 -10.95 -0.39 9.62
CA ASP A 154 -9.77 -0.50 10.49
C ASP A 154 -8.48 -0.75 9.70
N ASN A 155 -8.60 -1.23 8.45
CA ASN A 155 -7.47 -1.49 7.56
C ASN A 155 -7.09 -0.27 6.70
N VAL A 156 -7.77 0.85 6.85
CA VAL A 156 -7.51 2.07 6.08
C VAL A 156 -7.25 3.19 7.07
N VAL A 157 -6.12 3.87 6.92
CA VAL A 157 -5.78 5.04 7.71
C VAL A 157 -5.53 6.22 6.78
N ASP A 158 -5.93 7.41 7.24
CA ASP A 158 -5.54 8.69 6.67
C ASP A 158 -4.66 9.39 7.70
N LEU A 159 -3.35 9.12 7.66
CA LEU A 159 -2.42 9.62 8.68
C LEU A 159 -2.16 11.14 8.59
N ASP A 160 -2.81 11.88 7.67
CA ASP A 160 -2.66 13.33 7.50
C ASP A 160 -3.95 14.13 7.74
N ALA A 161 -4.87 13.64 8.59
CA ALA A 161 -5.96 14.41 9.27
C ALA A 161 -6.37 15.71 8.55
N GLY A 162 -7.11 15.57 7.45
CA GLY A 162 -7.60 16.69 6.64
C GLY A 162 -8.13 16.32 5.26
N GLY A 163 -8.02 15.05 4.85
CA GLY A 163 -8.54 14.54 3.58
C GLY A 163 -10.07 14.53 3.53
N ALA A 164 -10.62 14.77 2.34
CA ALA A 164 -12.04 14.56 2.08
C ALA A 164 -12.40 13.08 2.34
N PRO A 165 -13.64 12.78 2.78
CA PRO A 165 -14.05 11.41 3.06
C PRO A 165 -13.83 10.51 1.83
N VAL A 166 -13.12 9.41 2.02
CA VAL A 166 -12.96 8.35 1.02
C VAL A 166 -14.08 7.34 1.23
N GLU A 167 -14.84 7.06 0.17
CA GLU A 167 -15.85 6.00 0.19
C GLU A 167 -15.16 4.63 0.08
N LEU A 168 -15.52 3.70 0.96
CA LEU A 168 -15.06 2.32 0.92
C LEU A 168 -16.11 1.43 0.27
N VAL A 169 -15.75 0.81 -0.86
CA VAL A 169 -16.59 -0.14 -1.59
C VAL A 169 -16.02 -1.56 -1.45
N GLY A 170 -16.90 -2.56 -1.31
CA GLY A 170 -16.51 -3.96 -1.17
C GLY A 170 -16.28 -4.42 0.28
N VAL A 171 -16.55 -3.55 1.25
CA VAL A 171 -16.55 -3.86 2.69
C VAL A 171 -17.96 -4.27 3.17
N PRO A 172 -18.11 -5.10 4.24
CA PRO A 172 -19.41 -5.62 4.70
C PRO A 172 -20.43 -4.56 5.14
N VAL A 173 -19.99 -3.33 5.41
CA VAL A 173 -20.82 -2.17 5.70
C VAL A 173 -20.21 -1.02 4.90
N ALA A 174 -20.98 -0.36 4.02
CA ALA A 174 -20.53 0.85 3.35
C ALA A 174 -20.07 1.85 4.42
N ALA A 175 -18.76 1.96 4.58
CA ALA A 175 -18.12 2.77 5.61
C ALA A 175 -17.47 3.95 4.93
N GLN A 176 -17.73 5.14 5.44
CA GLN A 176 -16.95 6.33 5.09
C GLN A 176 -15.81 6.42 6.10
N LEU A 177 -14.59 6.69 5.62
CA LEU A 177 -13.54 7.13 6.51
C LEU A 177 -13.88 8.57 6.92
N ILE A 178 -14.28 8.75 8.18
CA ILE A 178 -14.42 10.07 8.79
C ILE A 178 -13.11 10.30 9.56
N GLY A 179 -12.32 11.28 9.11
CA GLY A 179 -11.04 11.65 9.72
C GLY A 179 -11.15 12.05 11.19
#